data_AF-T2IWT5-F1
#
_entry.id   AF-T2IWT5-F1
#
_cell.length_a   1.000
_cell.length_b   1.000
_cell.length_c   1.000
_cell.angle_alpha   90.00
_cell.angle_beta   90.00
_cell.angle_gamma   90.00
#
_symmetry.space_group_name_H-M   'P 1'
#
loop_
_entity.id
_entity.type
_entity.pdbx_description
1 polymer ?
#
loop_
_entity_poly.entity_id
_entity_poly.type
_entity_poly.pdbx_seq_one_letter_code
_entity_poly.pdbx_strand_id
1 'polypeptide(L)'
;MFYLKNEPLVRNKQYIDLNKGDVAPDLAIEIDITSGSLDKFPIYAALGVEEIWRYDGQVLRFYGLNKNREIYEEMSKSIAFPKLDIALIPQWLEQRLIIGETAVLKQVRKWVKEQKN
;
A
#
# COMPACT_ATOMS: atom_id res chain seq x y z
N MET A 1 -1.84 -6.62 3.71
CA MET A 1 -0.91 -6.81 2.58
C MET A 1 -1.70 -7.24 1.36
N PHE A 2 -1.26 -6.89 0.17
CA PHE A 2 -1.99 -7.05 -1.08
C PHE A 2 -1.07 -7.61 -2.17
N TYR A 3 -1.59 -8.59 -2.91
CA TYR A 3 -1.02 -9.07 -4.15
C TYR A 3 -1.65 -8.31 -5.30
N LEU A 4 -0.83 -7.59 -6.07
CA LEU A 4 -1.23 -6.79 -7.22
C LEU A 4 -0.64 -7.43 -8.48
N LYS A 5 0.65 -7.17 -8.75
CA LYS A 5 1.38 -7.79 -9.86
C LYS A 5 1.60 -9.28 -9.61
N ASN A 6 1.82 -9.66 -8.35
CA ASN A 6 2.07 -11.05 -7.95
C ASN A 6 0.80 -11.88 -7.77
N GLU A 7 -0.40 -11.30 -7.93
CA GLU A 7 -1.69 -12.00 -7.74
C GLU A 7 -1.81 -13.32 -8.55
N PRO A 8 -1.42 -13.37 -9.84
CA PRO A 8 -1.55 -14.59 -10.63
C PRO A 8 -0.73 -15.76 -10.09
N LEU A 9 0.34 -15.49 -9.33
CA LEU A 9 1.26 -16.49 -8.79
C LEU A 9 0.72 -17.13 -7.49
N VAL A 10 -0.30 -16.54 -6.87
CA VAL A 10 -0.88 -16.99 -5.60
C VAL A 10 -2.38 -17.32 -5.68
N ARG A 11 -3.06 -17.00 -6.78
CA ARG A 11 -4.52 -17.14 -6.99
C ARG A 11 -5.13 -18.47 -6.53
N ASN A 12 -4.44 -19.59 -6.74
CA ASN A 12 -4.94 -20.94 -6.41
C ASN A 12 -4.37 -21.50 -5.11
N LYS A 13 -3.66 -20.69 -4.31
CA LYS A 13 -3.07 -21.10 -3.05
C LYS A 13 -4.01 -20.73 -1.91
N GLN A 14 -4.51 -21.74 -1.19
CA GLN A 14 -5.31 -21.51 0.02
C GLN A 14 -4.47 -21.02 1.20
N TYR A 15 -3.18 -21.38 1.20
CA TYR A 15 -2.19 -20.96 2.18
C TYR A 15 -0.95 -20.50 1.43
N ILE A 16 -0.44 -19.33 1.80
CA ILE A 16 0.79 -18.77 1.26
C ILE A 16 1.90 -19.03 2.27
N ASP A 17 2.96 -19.70 1.82
CA ASP A 17 4.12 -20.05 2.65
C ASP A 17 5.40 -19.47 2.03
N LEU A 18 5.80 -18.30 2.53
CA LEU A 18 7.00 -17.59 2.06
C LEU A 18 8.28 -18.40 2.32
N ASN A 19 8.29 -19.29 3.34
CA ASN A 19 9.45 -20.16 3.61
C ASN A 19 9.62 -21.26 2.56
N LYS A 20 8.55 -21.57 1.80
CA LYS A 20 8.57 -22.54 0.69
C LYS A 20 8.79 -21.89 -0.67
N GLY A 21 9.10 -20.59 -0.71
CA GLY A 21 9.38 -19.86 -1.94
C GLY A 21 8.13 -19.26 -2.62
N ASP A 22 7.01 -19.16 -1.90
CA ASP A 22 5.89 -18.36 -2.39
C ASP A 22 6.30 -16.88 -2.46
N VAL A 23 5.73 -16.16 -3.44
CA VAL A 23 6.06 -14.75 -3.65
C VAL A 23 5.48 -13.88 -2.53
N ALA A 24 6.25 -12.86 -2.16
CA ALA A 24 5.82 -11.85 -1.23
C ALA A 24 4.69 -10.98 -1.83
N PRO A 25 3.81 -10.41 -0.99
CA PRO A 25 2.90 -9.36 -1.42
C PRO A 25 3.64 -8.17 -2.02
N ASP A 26 3.04 -7.51 -3.01
CA ASP A 26 3.62 -6.31 -3.61
C ASP A 26 3.53 -5.11 -2.66
N LEU A 27 2.43 -5.00 -1.91
CA LEU A 27 2.10 -3.82 -1.11
C LEU A 27 1.60 -4.18 0.30
N ALA A 28 2.14 -3.54 1.33
CA ALA A 28 1.55 -3.48 2.66
C ALA A 28 0.96 -2.09 2.93
N ILE A 29 -0.16 -2.03 3.66
CA ILE A 29 -0.74 -0.77 4.14
C ILE A 29 -0.79 -0.85 5.67
N GLU A 30 -0.12 0.09 6.32
CA GLU A 30 -0.07 0.26 7.77
C GLU A 30 -0.83 1.53 8.16
N ILE A 31 -1.71 1.39 9.14
CA ILE A 31 -2.44 2.51 9.73
C ILE A 31 -1.93 2.65 11.16
N ASP A 32 -1.09 3.65 11.38
CA ASP A 32 -0.40 3.90 12.64
C ASP A 32 -1.01 5.13 13.33
N ILE A 33 -2.24 4.97 13.81
CA ILE A 33 -2.97 6.02 14.53
C ILE A 33 -2.64 5.99 16.03
N THR A 34 -2.14 4.87 16.56
CA THR A 34 -1.86 4.69 17.99
C THR A 34 -0.40 4.31 18.20
N SER A 35 0.33 5.15 18.94
CA SER A 35 1.78 5.12 19.19
C SER A 35 2.37 3.84 19.81
N GLY A 36 1.58 2.78 20.01
CA GLY A 36 1.97 1.54 20.67
C GLY A 36 2.33 0.37 19.75
N SER A 37 2.25 0.50 18.41
CA SER A 37 2.61 -0.62 17.53
C SER A 37 4.11 -0.75 17.37
N LEU A 38 4.63 -1.96 17.62
CA LEU A 38 5.98 -2.37 17.23
C LEU A 38 6.21 -2.08 15.75
N ASP A 39 7.36 -1.49 15.40
CA ASP A 39 7.72 -1.24 14.01
C ASP A 39 7.81 -2.56 13.24
N LYS A 40 6.90 -2.76 12.28
CA LYS A 40 6.80 -3.97 11.46
C LYS A 40 7.69 -3.91 10.23
N PHE A 41 8.38 -2.79 9.97
CA PHE A 41 9.22 -2.63 8.78
C PHE A 41 10.29 -3.72 8.67
N PRO A 42 11.02 -4.10 9.75
CA PRO A 42 11.98 -5.21 9.67
C PRO A 42 11.35 -6.56 9.27
N ILE A 43 10.13 -6.82 9.75
CA ILE A 43 9.40 -8.06 9.40
C ILE A 43 9.06 -8.05 7.92
N TYR A 44 8.51 -6.95 7.40
CA TYR A 44 8.17 -6.84 5.98
C TYR A 44 9.37 -6.86 5.05
N ALA A 45 10.50 -6.30 5.49
CA ALA A 45 11.76 -6.35 4.76
C ALA A 45 12.27 -7.79 4.66
N ALA A 46 12.26 -8.54 5.76
CA ALA A 46 12.63 -9.96 5.77
C ALA A 46 11.69 -10.83 4.92
N LEU A 47 10.40 -10.46 4.83
CA LEU A 47 9.43 -11.12 3.96
C LEU A 47 9.56 -10.69 2.49
N GLY A 48 10.34 -9.65 2.17
CA GLY A 48 10.55 -9.17 0.81
C GLY A 48 9.40 -8.36 0.21
N VAL A 49 8.56 -7.73 1.04
CA VAL A 49 7.47 -6.87 0.57
C VAL A 49 8.05 -5.62 -0.10
N GLU A 50 7.68 -5.38 -1.37
CA GLU A 50 8.34 -4.35 -2.18
C GLU A 50 8.00 -2.92 -1.73
N GLU A 51 6.76 -2.69 -1.31
CA GLU A 51 6.27 -1.36 -0.96
C GLU A 51 5.43 -1.37 0.33
N ILE A 52 5.60 -0.33 1.17
CA ILE A 52 4.74 -0.06 2.33
C ILE A 52 4.13 1.33 2.19
N TRP A 53 2.82 1.42 2.42
CA TRP A 53 2.12 2.67 2.66
C TRP A 53 1.83 2.81 4.14
N ARG A 54 2.30 3.90 4.76
CA ARG A 54 2.04 4.18 6.18
C ARG A 54 1.22 5.45 6.32
N TYR A 55 0.07 5.36 6.97
CA TYR A 55 -0.78 6.49 7.30
C TYR A 55 -0.78 6.71 8.81
N ASP A 56 -0.35 7.90 9.25
CA ASP A 56 -0.28 8.26 10.68
C ASP A 56 -1.55 8.94 11.22
N GLY A 57 -2.63 8.92 10.43
CA GLY A 57 -3.87 9.65 10.72
C GLY A 57 -3.91 11.07 10.14
N GLN A 58 -2.79 11.58 9.62
CA GLN A 58 -2.71 12.88 8.96
C GLN A 58 -2.05 12.78 7.58
N VAL A 59 -0.87 12.16 7.52
CA VAL A 59 -0.04 12.06 6.33
C VAL A 59 0.11 10.61 5.90
N LEU A 60 -0.05 10.38 4.60
CA LEU A 60 0.30 9.12 3.95
C LEU A 60 1.75 9.23 3.45
N ARG A 61 2.58 8.23 3.75
CA ARG A 61 3.96 8.10 3.25
C ARG A 61 4.13 6.78 2.53
N PHE A 62 4.96 6.77 1.50
CA PHE A 62 5.33 5.57 0.76
C PHE A 62 6.77 5.19 1.08
N TYR A 63 7.02 3.89 1.20
CA TYR A 63 8.33 3.35 1.47
C TYR A 63 8.62 2.20 0.51
N GLY A 64 9.81 2.21 -0.10
CA GLY A 64 10.29 1.15 -0.99
C GLY A 64 11.37 0.33 -0.31
N LEU A 65 11.35 -0.99 -0.53
CA LEU A 65 12.36 -1.89 0.01
C LEU A 65 13.68 -1.78 -0.76
N ASN A 66 14.73 -1.37 -0.08
CA ASN A 66 16.10 -1.49 -0.57
C ASN A 66 16.59 -2.92 -0.32
N LYS A 67 16.45 -3.80 -1.32
CA LYS A 67 16.79 -5.23 -1.21
C LYS A 67 18.25 -5.51 -0.83
N ASN A 68 19.18 -4.61 -1.15
CA ASN A 68 20.60 -4.78 -0.81
C ASN A 68 20.88 -4.51 0.67
N ARG A 69 20.08 -3.64 1.29
CA ARG A 69 20.26 -3.20 2.68
C ARG A 69 19.20 -3.77 3.62
N GLU A 70 18.15 -4.41 3.07
CA GLU A 70 16.99 -4.93 3.81
C GLU A 70 16.31 -3.85 4.68
N ILE A 71 16.29 -2.61 4.19
CA ILE A 71 15.63 -1.47 4.86
C ILE A 71 14.67 -0.78 3.90
N TYR A 72 13.71 -0.07 4.48
CA TYR A 72 12.78 0.76 3.75
C TYR A 72 13.28 2.21 3.65
N GLU A 73 13.17 2.78 2.45
CA GLU A 73 13.50 4.18 2.18
C GLU A 73 12.22 4.91 1.71
N GLU A 74 12.00 6.13 2.20
CA GLU A 74 10.81 6.92 1.82
C GLU A 74 10.87 7.32 0.33
N MET A 75 9.71 7.27 -0.33
CA MET A 75 9.57 7.56 -1.76
C MET A 75 8.47 8.58 -2.02
N SER A 76 8.64 9.37 -3.07
CA SER A 76 7.66 10.37 -3.51
C SER A 76 6.54 9.81 -4.40
N LYS A 77 6.70 8.60 -4.93
CA LYS A 77 5.73 7.94 -5.81
C LYS A 77 5.59 6.48 -5.45
N SER A 78 4.38 5.95 -5.63
CA SER A 78 4.11 4.54 -5.41
C SER A 78 4.65 3.68 -6.56
N ILE A 79 5.16 2.48 -6.21
CA ILE A 79 5.59 1.46 -7.19
C ILE A 79 4.34 0.78 -7.77
N ALA A 80 3.40 0.40 -6.90
CA ALA A 80 2.13 -0.23 -7.26
C ALA A 80 1.21 0.70 -8.06
N PHE A 81 1.22 2.00 -7.75
CA PHE A 81 0.35 2.99 -8.39
C PHE A 81 1.14 4.25 -8.84
N PRO A 82 1.97 4.18 -9.90
CA PRO A 82 2.86 5.29 -10.28
C PRO A 82 2.17 6.59 -10.70
N LYS A 83 0.88 6.52 -11.05
CA LYS A 83 0.03 7.67 -11.42
C LYS A 83 -0.74 8.26 -10.24
N LEU A 84 -0.71 7.61 -9.07
CA LEU A 84 -1.40 8.10 -7.88
C LEU A 84 -0.56 9.20 -7.23
N ASP A 85 -1.15 10.37 -7.12
CA ASP A 85 -0.62 11.43 -6.26
C ASP A 85 -0.95 11.11 -4.80
N ILE A 86 0.08 11.10 -3.96
CA ILE A 86 -0.01 10.79 -2.52
C ILE A 86 -0.97 11.73 -1.79
N ALA A 87 -1.10 12.97 -2.26
CA ALA A 87 -1.98 13.97 -1.65
C ALA A 87 -3.47 13.67 -1.85
N LEU A 88 -3.84 12.85 -2.85
CA LEU A 88 -5.24 12.56 -3.14
C LEU A 88 -5.89 11.67 -2.08
N ILE A 89 -5.15 10.75 -1.46
CA ILE A 89 -5.73 9.83 -0.49
C ILE A 89 -6.22 10.56 0.77
N PRO A 90 -5.42 11.41 1.46
CA PRO A 90 -5.92 12.21 2.57
C PRO A 90 -7.14 13.05 2.20
N GLN A 91 -7.15 13.68 1.02
CA GLN A 91 -8.30 14.47 0.54
C GLN A 91 -9.56 13.61 0.40
N TRP A 92 -9.46 12.41 -0.16
CA TRP A 92 -10.61 11.49 -0.26
C TRP A 92 -11.08 11.01 1.11
N LEU A 93 -10.16 10.79 2.06
CA LEU A 93 -10.51 10.42 3.43
C LEU A 93 -11.26 11.55 4.15
N GLU A 94 -10.84 12.80 3.98
CA GLU A 94 -11.55 13.97 4.51
C GLU A 94 -12.93 14.14 3.85
N GLN A 95 -13.00 14.05 2.53
CA GLN A 95 -14.28 14.14 1.81
C GLN A 95 -15.26 13.04 2.23
N ARG A 96 -14.77 11.84 2.60
CA ARG A 96 -15.63 10.74 3.07
C ARG A 96 -16.44 11.14 4.31
N LEU A 97 -15.90 12.00 5.17
CA LEU A 97 -16.58 12.52 6.36
C LEU A 97 -17.67 13.55 6.01
N ILE A 98 -17.61 14.15 4.82
CA ILE A 98 -18.52 15.22 4.38
C ILE A 98 -19.65 14.66 3.51
N ILE A 99 -19.29 13.93 2.44
CA ILE A 99 -20.24 13.48 1.41
C ILE A 99 -20.58 11.98 1.48
N GLY A 100 -19.96 11.27 2.43
CA GLY A 100 -20.15 9.84 2.63
C GLY A 100 -19.29 8.96 1.70
N GLU A 101 -19.11 7.71 2.13
CA GLU A 101 -18.21 6.73 1.51
C GLU A 101 -18.57 6.38 0.07
N THR A 102 -19.86 6.12 -0.21
CA THR A 102 -20.33 5.76 -1.55
C THR A 102 -20.02 6.85 -2.58
N ALA A 103 -20.18 8.11 -2.20
CA ALA A 103 -19.93 9.24 -3.08
C ALA A 103 -18.42 9.40 -3.38
N VAL A 104 -17.56 9.26 -2.35
CA VAL A 104 -16.10 9.27 -2.53
C VAL A 104 -15.64 8.12 -3.41
N LEU A 105 -16.10 6.89 -3.18
CA LEU A 105 -15.75 5.75 -4.02
C LEU A 105 -16.13 5.97 -5.49
N LYS A 106 -17.24 6.67 -5.76
CA LYS A 106 -17.61 7.07 -7.13
C LYS A 106 -16.63 8.08 -7.72
N GLN A 107 -16.15 9.05 -6.93
CA GLN A 107 -15.14 10.01 -7.37
C GLN A 107 -13.80 9.34 -7.66
N VAL A 108 -13.32 8.46 -6.77
CA VAL A 108 -12.09 7.68 -6.98
C VAL A 108 -12.19 6.88 -8.28
N ARG A 109 -13.30 6.16 -8.50
CA ARG A 109 -13.51 5.40 -9.75
C ARG A 109 -13.52 6.28 -11.00
N LYS A 110 -14.08 7.50 -10.90
CA LYS A 110 -14.07 8.47 -12.00
C LYS A 110 -12.64 8.91 -12.30
N TRP A 111 -11.90 9.31 -11.28
CA TRP A 111 -10.49 9.68 -11.39
C TRP A 111 -9.65 8.55 -12.03
N VAL A 112 -9.79 7.30 -11.58
CA VAL A 112 -9.07 6.16 -12.18
C VAL A 112 -9.35 6.01 -13.67
N LYS A 113 -10.58 6.26 -14.12
CA LYS A 113 -10.93 6.20 -15.55
C LYS A 113 -10.25 7.31 -16.35
N GLU A 114 -10.18 8.51 -15.79
CA GLU A 114 -9.53 9.67 -16.42
C GLU A 114 -8.01 9.47 -16.57
N GLN A 115 -7.38 8.69 -15.70
CA GLN A 115 -5.95 8.33 -15.79
C GLN A 115 -5.62 7.26 -16.85
N LYS A 116 -6.63 6.57 -17.40
CA LYS A 116 -6.45 5.54 -18.43
C LYS A 116 -6.54 6.09 -19.86
N ASN A 117 -7.13 7.27 -20.04
CA ASN A 117 -7.09 8.02 -21.28
C ASN A 117 -5.80 8.84 -21.38
#